data_AF-A0A7Y2MLX7-F1
#
_entry.id   AF-A0A7Y2MLX7-F1
#
_cell.length_a   1.000
_cell.length_b   1.000
_cell.length_c   1.000
_cell.angle_alpha   90.00
_cell.angle_beta   90.00
_cell.angle_gamma   90.00
#
_symmetry.space_group_name_H-M   'P 1'
#
loop_
_entity.id
_entity.type
_entity.pdbx_description
1 polymer ?
#
loop_
_entity_poly.entity_id
_entity_poly.type
_entity_poly.pdbx_seq_one_letter_code
_entity_poly.pdbx_strand_id
1 'polypeptide(L)'
;YSASGREILAGAVQDWDRGVVIGRESFGKGLVQEIFPLRNGGALRLTVAKYYTPSGRLIQKSYRSINKDFEADSVDYQTRLLNRKVLSGNGIVPDYIIDETEDLKCRNYLSYLDFFILNKMLETASLEVATDEITRQEYARFLENNFELETSYFEDSCPVSKFQRILESRYVRLISGEKEYIKKLNEGDPFIQKALLFIQDQKTTLAYLSEKN
;
A
#
# COMPACT_ATOMS: atom_id res chain seq x y z
N TYR A 1 -4.43 -0.44 -0.22
CA TYR A 1 -4.70 0.17 1.10
C TYR A 1 -4.91 -0.94 2.13
N SER A 2 -4.39 -0.75 3.35
CA SER A 2 -4.67 -1.64 4.50
C SER A 2 -5.94 -1.17 5.22
N ALA A 3 -6.84 -2.10 5.53
CA ALA A 3 -8.12 -1.79 6.17
C ALA A 3 -8.61 -2.95 7.06
N SER A 4 -9.49 -2.66 8.02
CA SER A 4 -10.20 -3.65 8.84
C SER A 4 -9.25 -4.53 9.68
N GLY A 5 -9.32 -5.85 9.59
CA GLY A 5 -8.53 -6.78 10.41
C GLY A 5 -7.02 -6.49 10.41
N ARG A 6 -6.47 -5.99 9.30
CA ARG A 6 -5.05 -5.61 9.20
C ARG A 6 -4.70 -4.39 10.07
N GLU A 7 -5.65 -3.47 10.24
CA GLU A 7 -5.47 -2.29 11.09
C GLU A 7 -5.52 -2.65 12.56
N ILE A 8 -6.41 -3.58 12.93
CA ILE A 8 -6.51 -4.11 14.30
C ILE A 8 -5.18 -4.78 14.67
N LEU A 9 -4.66 -5.64 13.79
CA LEU A 9 -3.39 -6.32 14.00
C LEU A 9 -2.21 -5.33 14.12
N ALA A 10 -2.05 -4.43 13.14
CA ALA A 10 -0.96 -3.46 13.15
C ALA A 10 -1.04 -2.53 14.38
N GLY A 11 -2.23 -2.04 14.71
CA GLY A 11 -2.47 -1.22 15.89
C GLY A 11 -2.17 -1.94 17.19
N ALA A 12 -2.54 -3.22 17.32
CA ALA A 12 -2.22 -4.01 18.51
C ALA A 12 -0.72 -4.25 18.68
N VAL A 13 -0.01 -4.56 17.59
CA VAL A 13 1.46 -4.72 17.61
C VAL A 13 2.16 -3.42 17.98
N GLN A 14 1.73 -2.30 17.41
CA GLN A 14 2.26 -0.96 17.69
C GLN A 14 2.01 -0.55 19.14
N ASP A 15 0.78 -0.71 19.63
CA ASP A 15 0.37 -0.31 20.98
C ASP A 15 1.11 -1.06 22.07
N TRP A 16 1.54 -2.29 21.81
CA TRP A 16 2.33 -3.10 22.74
C TRP A 16 3.85 -2.96 22.54
N ASP A 17 4.30 -2.09 21.64
CA ASP A 17 5.73 -1.94 21.29
C ASP A 17 6.38 -3.28 20.89
N ARG A 18 5.62 -4.18 20.26
CA ARG A 18 6.08 -5.53 19.87
C ARG A 18 6.56 -5.62 18.43
N GLY A 19 6.40 -4.56 17.66
CA GLY A 19 6.89 -4.47 16.31
C GLY A 19 6.93 -3.02 15.85
N VAL A 20 7.77 -2.75 14.87
CA VAL A 20 7.83 -1.46 14.19
C VAL A 20 6.83 -1.48 13.04
N VAL A 21 5.90 -0.52 13.01
CA VAL A 21 4.97 -0.38 11.88
C VAL A 21 5.59 0.55 10.84
N ILE A 22 5.72 0.06 9.60
CA ILE A 22 6.34 0.78 8.49
C ILE A 22 5.33 0.87 7.35
N GLY A 23 5.23 2.03 6.72
CA GLY A 23 4.53 2.20 5.46
C GLY A 23 3.75 3.49 5.37
N ARG A 24 2.50 3.44 4.92
CA ARG A 24 1.62 4.61 4.83
C ARG A 24 0.45 4.50 5.81
N GLU A 25 -0.17 5.64 6.10
CA GLU A 25 -1.42 5.68 6.87
C GLU A 25 -2.44 4.70 6.29
N SER A 26 -3.06 3.90 7.16
CA SER A 26 -4.09 2.95 6.76
C SER A 26 -5.41 3.65 6.42
N PHE A 27 -6.39 2.89 5.94
CA PHE A 27 -7.65 3.47 5.48
C PHE A 27 -8.50 4.09 6.62
N GLY A 28 -8.43 3.51 7.82
CA GLY A 28 -9.23 3.87 8.98
C GLY A 28 -10.63 3.25 8.97
N LYS A 29 -10.75 1.97 8.65
CA LYS A 29 -12.03 1.23 8.73
C LYS A 29 -12.14 0.54 10.09
N GLY A 30 -12.66 1.29 11.05
CA GLY A 30 -12.86 0.84 12.43
C GLY A 30 -14.28 0.40 12.77
N LEU A 31 -15.16 0.11 11.80
CA LEU A 31 -16.56 -0.28 12.05
C LEU A 31 -16.79 -1.78 11.86
N VAL A 32 -17.59 -2.36 12.77
CA VAL A 32 -18.11 -3.72 12.68
C VAL A 32 -19.51 -3.68 12.12
N GLN A 33 -19.77 -4.49 11.10
CA GLN A 33 -21.07 -4.60 10.46
C GLN A 33 -21.56 -6.04 10.50
N GLU A 34 -22.80 -6.21 10.93
CA GLU A 34 -23.49 -7.50 10.96
C GLU A 34 -24.68 -7.48 9.99
N ILE A 35 -25.06 -8.66 9.50
CA ILE A 35 -26.15 -8.84 8.54
C ILE A 35 -27.31 -9.52 9.28
N PHE A 36 -28.44 -8.82 9.37
CA PHE A 36 -29.67 -9.32 9.97
C PHE A 36 -30.65 -9.72 8.86
N PRO A 37 -31.03 -11.01 8.74
CA PRO A 37 -31.99 -11.43 7.72
C PRO A 37 -33.38 -10.86 8.02
N LEU A 38 -34.09 -10.45 6.97
CA LEU A 38 -35.45 -9.94 7.04
C LEU A 38 -36.46 -10.99 6.54
N ARG A 39 -37.69 -10.92 7.03
CA ARG A 39 -38.75 -11.91 6.72
C ARG A 39 -39.12 -11.99 5.24
N ASN A 40 -38.88 -10.93 4.48
CA ASN A 40 -39.16 -10.85 3.04
C ASN A 40 -38.01 -11.39 2.17
N GLY A 41 -37.01 -12.06 2.77
CA GLY A 41 -35.83 -12.56 2.05
C GLY A 41 -34.74 -11.49 1.82
N GLY A 42 -34.97 -10.25 2.25
CA GLY A 42 -33.93 -9.21 2.29
C GLY A 42 -32.99 -9.36 3.49
N ALA A 43 -32.02 -8.46 3.61
CA ALA A 43 -31.14 -8.39 4.77
C ALA A 43 -30.79 -6.94 5.12
N LEU A 44 -30.70 -6.65 6.42
CA LEU A 44 -30.24 -5.38 6.97
C LEU A 44 -28.77 -5.50 7.36
N ARG A 45 -27.89 -4.73 6.71
CA ARG A 45 -26.48 -4.60 7.12
C ARG A 45 -26.35 -3.43 8.10
N LEU A 46 -26.21 -3.74 9.37
CA LEU A 46 -26.18 -2.76 10.45
C LEU A 46 -24.78 -2.66 11.05
N THR A 47 -24.31 -1.43 11.27
CA THR A 47 -23.08 -1.19 12.04
C THR A 47 -23.40 -1.35 13.53
N VAL A 48 -22.74 -2.30 14.19
CA VAL A 48 -23.05 -2.66 15.59
C VAL A 48 -21.97 -2.27 16.58
N ALA A 49 -20.73 -2.05 16.12
CA ALA A 49 -19.62 -1.73 17.00
C ALA A 49 -18.50 -0.95 16.30
N LYS A 50 -17.57 -0.45 17.11
CA LYS A 50 -16.32 0.20 16.71
C LYS A 50 -15.12 -0.60 17.23
N TYR A 51 -14.03 -0.61 16.46
CA TYR A 51 -12.75 -1.19 16.87
C TYR A 51 -11.87 -0.15 17.55
N TYR A 52 -11.38 -0.52 18.73
CA TYR A 52 -10.38 0.21 19.47
C TYR A 52 -9.11 -0.63 19.61
N THR A 53 -7.94 0.00 19.51
CA THR A 53 -6.66 -0.67 19.75
C THR A 53 -6.42 -0.87 21.26
N PRO A 54 -5.44 -1.69 21.70
CA PRO A 54 -5.19 -1.94 23.12
C PRO A 54 -4.95 -0.70 23.98
N SER A 55 -4.40 0.40 23.45
CA SER A 55 -4.24 1.68 24.15
C SER A 55 -5.51 2.53 24.19
N GLY A 56 -6.60 2.08 23.56
CA GLY A 56 -7.89 2.76 23.55
C GLY A 56 -8.11 3.69 22.35
N ARG A 57 -7.30 3.59 21.29
CA ARG A 57 -7.41 4.44 20.09
C ARG A 57 -8.52 3.97 19.19
N LEU A 58 -9.34 4.89 18.70
CA LEU A 58 -10.32 4.59 17.66
C LEU A 58 -9.64 4.54 16.29
N ILE A 59 -9.74 3.39 15.61
CA ILE A 59 -9.16 3.22 14.25
C ILE A 59 -9.95 4.03 13.21
N GLN A 60 -11.24 4.24 13.43
CA GLN A 60 -12.13 4.82 12.45
C GLN A 60 -11.67 6.23 12.01
N LYS A 61 -11.54 6.45 10.71
CA LYS A 61 -11.29 7.77 10.13
C LYS A 61 -12.57 8.58 10.00
N SER A 62 -12.47 9.88 10.19
CA SER A 62 -13.58 10.82 9.97
C SER A 62 -14.11 10.73 8.54
N TYR A 63 -15.42 10.54 8.39
CA TYR A 63 -16.10 10.72 7.12
C TYR A 63 -16.45 12.20 6.95
N ARG A 64 -15.49 13.01 6.50
CA ARG A 64 -15.68 14.45 6.25
C ARG A 64 -16.88 14.76 5.34
N SER A 65 -17.28 13.81 4.48
CA SER A 65 -18.43 13.93 3.58
C SER A 65 -19.79 13.66 4.24
N ILE A 66 -19.82 13.07 5.44
CA ILE A 66 -21.06 12.60 6.09
C ILE A 66 -21.25 13.28 7.45
N ASN A 67 -20.17 13.48 8.22
CA ASN A 67 -20.24 14.18 9.49
C ASN A 67 -18.96 14.99 9.72
N LYS A 68 -19.10 16.33 9.71
CA LYS A 68 -18.00 17.26 9.98
C LYS A 68 -17.57 17.24 11.46
N ASP A 69 -18.42 16.69 12.33
CA ASP A 69 -18.25 16.69 13.78
C ASP A 69 -17.74 15.32 14.29
N PHE A 70 -17.18 14.48 13.41
CA PHE A 70 -16.46 13.29 13.89
C PHE A 70 -15.18 13.75 14.60
N GLU A 71 -15.22 13.68 15.92
CA GLU A 71 -14.05 13.85 16.78
C GLU A 71 -13.67 12.48 17.33
N ALA A 72 -12.38 12.14 17.21
CA ALA A 72 -11.84 11.01 17.98
C ALA A 72 -11.82 11.41 19.46
N ASP A 73 -12.14 10.47 20.35
CA ASP A 73 -12.26 10.71 21.80
C ASP A 73 -10.99 11.37 22.41
N SER A 74 -9.82 11.04 21.87
CA SER A 74 -8.56 11.79 21.99
C SER A 74 -7.81 11.68 20.67
N VAL A 75 -6.93 12.64 20.36
CA VAL A 75 -6.01 12.54 19.22
C VAL A 75 -4.70 11.86 19.65
N ASP A 76 -4.33 12.01 20.92
CA ASP A 76 -3.05 11.58 21.47
C ASP A 76 -3.26 10.44 22.47
N TYR A 77 -2.62 9.31 22.19
CA TYR A 77 -2.56 8.15 23.06
C TYR A 77 -1.11 7.73 23.26
N GLN A 78 -0.91 6.80 24.19
CA GLN A 78 0.41 6.26 24.51
C GLN A 78 0.43 4.75 24.34
N THR A 79 1.55 4.23 23.82
CA THR A 79 1.81 2.80 23.82
C THR A 79 1.94 2.27 25.25
N ARG A 80 1.67 0.98 25.44
CA ARG A 80 1.53 0.35 26.75
C ARG A 80 2.86 0.10 27.48
N LEU A 81 3.97 -0.05 26.75
CA LEU A 81 5.27 -0.36 27.35
C LEU A 81 6.18 0.86 27.42
N LEU A 82 6.34 1.55 26.30
CA LEU A 82 7.29 2.66 26.17
C LEU A 82 6.66 4.05 26.32
N ASN A 83 5.33 4.12 26.50
CA ASN A 83 4.56 5.36 26.58
C ASN A 83 4.77 6.30 25.37
N ARG A 84 5.10 5.74 24.20
CA ARG A 84 5.32 6.53 22.97
C ARG A 84 4.02 7.13 22.49
N LYS A 85 4.08 8.36 22.00
CA LYS A 85 2.93 9.03 21.40
C LYS A 85 2.46 8.31 20.14
N VAL A 86 1.17 7.99 20.09
CA VAL A 86 0.49 7.37 18.95
C VAL A 86 -0.83 8.06 18.67
N LEU A 87 -1.15 8.24 17.38
CA LEU A 87 -2.30 9.02 16.94
C LEU A 87 -3.55 8.16 16.72
N SER A 88 -4.72 8.79 16.83
CA SER A 88 -6.06 8.21 16.61
C SER A 88 -6.81 8.96 15.50
N GLY A 89 -7.90 8.38 15.00
CA GLY A 89 -8.86 9.10 14.13
C GLY A 89 -8.50 9.18 12.64
N ASN A 90 -7.40 8.57 12.21
CA ASN A 90 -7.02 8.46 10.79
C ASN A 90 -6.60 7.04 10.38
N GLY A 91 -7.00 6.01 11.12
CA GLY A 91 -6.43 4.66 11.00
C GLY A 91 -5.15 4.50 11.83
N ILE A 92 -4.30 3.58 11.41
CA ILE A 92 -2.99 3.33 12.01
C ILE A 92 -1.96 4.17 11.26
N VAL A 93 -1.40 5.16 11.97
CA VAL A 93 -0.25 5.94 11.52
C VAL A 93 1.02 5.11 11.80
N PRO A 94 1.83 4.77 10.78
CA PRO A 94 3.05 4.00 10.96
C PRO A 94 4.08 4.70 11.84
N ASP A 95 4.96 3.92 12.47
CA ASP A 95 6.14 4.46 13.14
C ASP A 95 7.13 5.06 12.12
N TYR A 96 7.25 4.45 10.94
CA TYR A 96 8.05 5.00 9.85
C TYR A 96 7.18 5.16 8.60
N ILE A 97 6.97 6.42 8.22
CA ILE A 97 6.19 6.76 7.04
C ILE A 97 7.08 6.62 5.81
N ILE A 98 6.57 5.90 4.81
CA ILE A 98 7.14 5.83 3.47
C ILE A 98 6.23 6.67 2.57
N ASP A 99 6.78 7.77 2.09
CA ASP A 99 6.10 8.68 1.18
C ASP A 99 6.17 8.13 -0.25
N GLU A 100 5.44 7.03 -0.48
CA GLU A 100 5.12 6.58 -1.84
C GLU A 100 3.63 6.81 -2.06
N THR A 101 3.31 7.94 -2.71
CA THR A 101 1.96 8.20 -3.18
C THR A 101 1.66 7.26 -4.35
N GLU A 102 0.52 6.57 -4.23
CA GLU A 102 0.08 5.66 -5.25
C GLU A 102 -0.74 6.44 -6.26
N ASP A 103 -0.10 6.89 -7.34
CA ASP A 103 -0.78 7.59 -8.42
C ASP A 103 -1.63 6.62 -9.24
N LEU A 104 -2.95 6.83 -9.24
CA LEU A 104 -3.91 6.00 -9.97
C LEU A 104 -3.66 6.03 -11.48
N LYS A 105 -3.24 7.16 -12.04
CA LYS A 105 -2.92 7.29 -13.47
C LYS A 105 -1.71 6.42 -13.81
N CYS A 106 -0.63 6.52 -13.04
CA CYS A 106 0.54 5.63 -13.21
C CYS A 106 0.14 4.16 -13.10
N ARG A 107 -0.69 3.78 -12.11
CA ARG A 107 -1.17 2.39 -12.00
C ARG A 107 -1.94 1.95 -13.25
N ASN A 108 -2.81 2.79 -13.78
CA ASN A 108 -3.58 2.49 -14.99
C ASN A 108 -2.66 2.32 -16.20
N TYR A 109 -1.71 3.23 -16.42
CA TYR A 109 -0.74 3.08 -17.51
C TYR A 109 0.07 1.79 -17.37
N LEU A 110 0.57 1.46 -16.18
CA LEU A 110 1.36 0.25 -15.96
C LEU A 110 0.58 -1.07 -16.11
N SER A 111 -0.77 -1.02 -16.16
CA SER A 111 -1.60 -2.22 -16.35
C SER A 111 -1.49 -2.83 -17.76
N TYR A 112 -0.97 -2.07 -18.73
CA TYR A 112 -0.79 -2.51 -20.12
C TYR A 112 0.61 -3.05 -20.43
N LEU A 113 1.51 -3.10 -19.43
CA LEU A 113 2.91 -3.49 -19.64
C LEU A 113 3.05 -4.90 -20.22
N ASP A 114 2.17 -5.83 -19.84
CA ASP A 114 2.22 -7.20 -20.37
C ASP A 114 1.97 -7.22 -21.88
N PHE A 115 1.02 -6.43 -22.38
CA PHE A 115 0.76 -6.32 -23.81
C PHE A 115 1.94 -5.70 -24.55
N PHE A 116 2.57 -4.69 -23.97
CA PHE A 116 3.75 -4.06 -24.56
C PHE A 116 4.94 -5.02 -24.64
N ILE A 117 5.22 -5.76 -23.57
CA ILE A 117 6.32 -6.74 -23.55
C ILE A 117 6.05 -7.85 -24.57
N LEU A 118 4.82 -8.35 -24.66
CA LEU A 118 4.45 -9.36 -25.67
C LEU A 118 4.57 -8.81 -27.09
N ASN A 119 4.18 -7.55 -27.33
CA ASN A 119 4.37 -6.90 -28.63
C ASN A 119 5.85 -6.82 -28.99
N LYS A 120 6.73 -6.48 -28.03
CA LYS A 120 8.19 -6.47 -28.23
C LYS A 120 8.75 -7.84 -28.59
N MET A 121 8.29 -8.89 -27.90
CA MET A 121 8.68 -10.27 -28.20
C MET A 121 8.25 -10.71 -29.61
N LEU A 122 7.07 -10.25 -30.06
CA LEU A 122 6.57 -10.54 -31.40
C LEU A 122 7.36 -9.78 -32.48
N GLU A 123 7.70 -8.50 -32.24
CA GLU A 123 8.51 -7.68 -33.16
C GLU A 123 9.90 -8.28 -33.41
N THR A 124 10.53 -8.85 -32.38
CA THR A 124 11.87 -9.45 -32.46
C THR A 124 11.84 -10.96 -32.70
N ALA A 125 10.66 -11.58 -32.70
CA ALA A 125 10.48 -13.03 -32.68
C ALA A 125 11.33 -13.74 -31.61
N SER A 126 11.52 -13.10 -30.46
CA SER A 126 12.37 -13.57 -29.35
C SER A 126 11.67 -13.39 -28.01
N LEU A 127 11.95 -14.30 -27.07
CA LEU A 127 11.56 -14.13 -25.67
C LEU A 127 12.47 -13.15 -24.93
N GLU A 128 13.62 -12.81 -25.50
CA GLU A 128 14.55 -11.84 -24.92
C GLU A 128 14.10 -10.41 -25.25
N VAL A 129 13.93 -9.60 -24.21
CA VAL A 129 13.60 -8.18 -24.32
C VAL A 129 14.62 -7.38 -23.49
N ALA A 130 15.33 -6.46 -24.13
CA ALA A 130 16.26 -5.53 -23.48
C ALA A 130 15.46 -4.45 -22.71
N THR A 131 14.96 -4.81 -21.53
CA THR A 131 14.09 -3.93 -20.73
C THR A 131 14.76 -2.64 -20.27
N ASP A 132 16.08 -2.62 -20.20
CA ASP A 132 16.91 -1.47 -19.86
C ASP A 132 17.03 -0.43 -20.99
N GLU A 133 16.79 -0.84 -22.24
CA GLU A 133 16.78 0.06 -23.40
C GLU A 133 15.41 0.71 -23.66
N ILE A 134 14.35 0.16 -23.05
CA ILE A 134 12.97 0.62 -23.25
C ILE A 134 12.75 1.97 -22.57
N THR A 135 12.27 2.94 -23.34
CA THR A 135 11.96 4.28 -22.83
C THR A 135 10.47 4.45 -22.49
N ARG A 136 10.17 5.36 -21.55
CA ARG A 136 8.77 5.75 -21.27
C ARG A 136 8.04 6.31 -22.49
N GLN A 137 8.74 7.02 -23.37
CA GLN A 137 8.17 7.60 -24.60
C GLN A 137 7.81 6.53 -25.63
N GLU A 138 8.60 5.47 -25.73
CA GLU A 138 8.27 4.32 -26.56
C GLU A 138 7.01 3.61 -26.04
N TYR A 139 6.95 3.38 -24.73
CA TYR A 139 5.77 2.80 -24.10
C TYR A 139 4.51 3.69 -24.27
N ALA A 140 4.65 5.00 -24.11
CA ALA A 140 3.56 5.95 -24.32
C ALA A 140 3.00 5.88 -25.75
N ARG A 141 3.89 5.87 -26.76
CA ARG A 141 3.50 5.69 -28.17
C ARG A 141 2.77 4.37 -28.41
N PHE A 142 3.20 3.29 -27.76
CA PHE A 142 2.49 2.01 -27.83
C PHE A 142 1.05 2.12 -27.28
N LEU A 143 0.87 2.79 -26.14
CA LEU A 143 -0.45 2.97 -25.53
C LEU A 143 -1.39 3.80 -26.41
N GLU A 144 -0.89 4.89 -26.99
CA GLU A 144 -1.65 5.74 -27.90
C GLU A 144 -2.09 4.96 -29.15
N ASN A 145 -1.17 4.23 -29.77
CA ASN A 145 -1.43 3.55 -31.04
C ASN A 145 -2.31 2.30 -30.91
N ASN A 146 -2.29 1.61 -29.75
CA ASN A 146 -2.97 0.31 -29.59
C ASN A 146 -4.20 0.38 -28.67
N PHE A 147 -4.31 1.40 -27.82
CA PHE A 147 -5.37 1.51 -26.82
C PHE A 147 -6.05 2.87 -26.79
N GLU A 148 -5.67 3.81 -27.67
CA GLU A 148 -6.24 5.16 -27.76
C GLU A 148 -6.19 5.92 -26.41
N LEU A 149 -5.17 5.62 -25.59
CA LEU A 149 -5.00 6.25 -24.28
C LEU A 149 -4.31 7.61 -24.43
N GLU A 150 -4.85 8.63 -23.78
CA GLU A 150 -4.13 9.90 -23.61
C GLU A 150 -2.96 9.70 -22.63
N THR A 151 -1.72 9.96 -23.07
CA THR A 151 -0.52 9.74 -22.24
C THR A 151 0.16 11.02 -21.74
N SER A 152 -0.49 12.18 -21.93
CA SER A 152 0.02 13.51 -21.55
C SER A 152 0.50 13.59 -20.09
N TYR A 153 -0.17 12.87 -19.19
CA TYR A 153 0.15 12.82 -17.76
C TYR A 153 1.08 11.67 -17.36
N PHE A 154 1.50 10.81 -18.27
CA PHE A 154 2.26 9.60 -17.91
C PHE A 154 3.59 9.95 -17.26
N GLU A 155 4.33 10.90 -17.83
CA GLU A 155 5.64 11.25 -17.31
C GLU A 155 5.60 11.90 -15.93
N ASP A 156 4.58 12.71 -15.67
CA ASP A 156 4.35 13.39 -14.39
C ASP A 156 3.84 12.44 -13.31
N SER A 157 2.93 11.53 -13.69
CA SER A 157 2.30 10.60 -12.74
C SER A 157 3.18 9.41 -12.40
N CYS A 158 4.12 9.03 -13.28
CA CYS A 158 4.84 7.77 -13.19
C CYS A 158 6.36 7.97 -13.24
N PRO A 159 7.04 7.96 -12.07
CA PRO A 159 8.49 8.10 -11.99
C PRO A 159 9.23 7.04 -12.82
N VAL A 160 10.33 7.43 -13.45
CA VAL A 160 11.17 6.54 -14.29
C VAL A 160 11.58 5.28 -13.53
N SER A 161 12.06 5.43 -12.29
CA SER A 161 12.48 4.30 -11.45
C SER A 161 11.34 3.31 -11.19
N LYS A 162 10.11 3.79 -11.04
CA LYS A 162 8.92 2.96 -10.85
C LYS A 162 8.56 2.25 -12.14
N PHE A 163 8.51 2.96 -13.26
CA PHE A 163 8.26 2.35 -14.57
C PHE A 163 9.24 1.21 -14.86
N GLN A 164 10.55 1.49 -14.75
CA GLN A 164 11.60 0.52 -15.03
C GLN A 164 11.50 -0.73 -14.16
N ARG A 165 11.33 -0.55 -12.84
CA ARG A 165 11.18 -1.67 -11.90
C ARG A 165 9.97 -2.53 -12.23
N ILE A 166 8.82 -1.92 -12.54
CA ILE A 166 7.61 -2.69 -12.85
C ILE A 166 7.76 -3.38 -14.22
N LEU A 167 8.31 -2.71 -15.24
CA LEU A 167 8.60 -3.30 -16.55
C LEU A 167 9.47 -4.56 -16.42
N GLU A 168 10.62 -4.46 -15.74
CA GLU A 168 11.53 -5.59 -15.50
C GLU A 168 10.83 -6.72 -14.75
N SER A 169 10.08 -6.40 -13.69
CA SER A 169 9.36 -7.43 -12.93
C SER A 169 8.29 -8.14 -13.79
N ARG A 170 7.53 -7.40 -14.61
CA ARG A 170 6.52 -7.97 -15.50
C ARG A 170 7.14 -8.84 -16.58
N TYR A 171 8.28 -8.43 -17.13
CA TYR A 171 9.06 -9.26 -18.04
C TYR A 171 9.46 -10.58 -17.38
N VAL A 172 10.08 -10.53 -16.20
CA VAL A 172 10.45 -11.73 -15.41
C VAL A 172 9.23 -12.61 -15.14
N ARG A 173 8.05 -12.04 -14.89
CA ARG A 173 6.80 -12.80 -14.73
C ARG A 173 6.45 -13.62 -15.95
N LEU A 174 6.59 -13.05 -17.15
CA LEU A 174 6.26 -13.71 -18.41
C LEU A 174 7.22 -14.85 -18.74
N ILE A 175 8.52 -14.69 -18.45
CA ILE A 175 9.54 -15.70 -18.79
C ILE A 175 9.79 -16.74 -17.68
N SER A 176 9.61 -16.37 -16.41
CA SER A 176 10.03 -17.18 -15.25
C SER A 176 8.90 -17.44 -14.25
N GLY A 177 7.72 -16.86 -14.45
CA GLY A 177 6.52 -17.08 -13.64
C GLY A 177 6.43 -16.22 -12.37
N GLU A 178 5.34 -16.45 -11.63
CA GLU A 178 4.90 -15.58 -10.54
C GLU A 178 5.91 -15.48 -9.37
N LYS A 179 6.60 -16.57 -9.05
CA LYS A 179 7.54 -16.59 -7.93
C LYS A 179 8.74 -15.66 -8.16
N GLU A 180 9.32 -15.69 -9.35
CA GLU A 180 10.47 -14.83 -9.69
C GLU A 180 10.02 -13.39 -9.91
N TYR A 181 8.81 -13.17 -10.44
CA TYR A 181 8.19 -11.85 -10.48
C TYR A 181 8.12 -11.17 -9.12
N ILE A 182 7.59 -11.86 -8.11
CA ILE A 182 7.45 -11.29 -6.76
C ILE A 182 8.82 -10.99 -6.16
N LYS A 183 9.82 -11.86 -6.34
CA LYS A 183 11.19 -11.57 -5.90
C LYS A 183 11.74 -10.31 -6.57
N LYS A 184 11.64 -10.21 -7.89
CA LYS A 184 12.15 -9.07 -8.65
C LYS A 184 11.44 -7.77 -8.28
N LEU A 185 10.12 -7.82 -8.10
CA LEU A 185 9.32 -6.68 -7.67
C LEU A 185 9.77 -6.15 -6.29
N ASN A 186 10.09 -7.07 -5.38
CA ASN A 186 10.47 -6.81 -4.00
C ASN A 186 11.90 -6.26 -3.85
N GLU A 187 12.81 -6.52 -4.80
CA GLU A 187 14.19 -6.00 -4.77
C GLU A 187 14.23 -4.47 -4.68
N GLY A 188 13.33 -3.77 -5.36
CA GLY A 188 13.26 -2.31 -5.36
C GLY A 188 12.06 -1.74 -4.60
N ASP A 189 11.37 -2.55 -3.79
CA ASP A 189 10.21 -2.08 -3.03
C ASP A 189 10.66 -1.26 -1.80
N PRO A 190 10.26 0.01 -1.67
CA PRO A 190 10.75 0.87 -0.60
C PRO A 190 10.30 0.40 0.80
N PHE A 191 9.15 -0.28 0.90
CA PHE A 191 8.66 -0.84 2.16
C PHE A 191 9.54 -1.99 2.62
N ILE A 192 9.90 -2.88 1.70
CA ILE A 192 10.79 -4.01 1.98
C ILE A 192 12.20 -3.53 2.30
N GLN A 193 12.73 -2.61 1.50
CA GLN A 193 14.06 -2.03 1.74
C GLN A 193 14.13 -1.40 3.12
N LYS A 194 13.12 -0.63 3.52
CA LYS A 194 13.07 -0.03 4.84
C LYS A 194 12.97 -1.09 5.95
N ALA A 195 12.15 -2.13 5.77
CA ALA A 195 12.04 -3.23 6.73
C ALA A 195 13.35 -4.00 6.90
N LEU A 196 14.09 -4.25 5.82
CA LEU A 196 15.39 -4.94 5.86
C LEU A 196 16.42 -4.18 6.68
N LEU A 197 16.43 -2.84 6.64
CA LEU A 197 17.31 -2.03 7.50
C LEU A 197 17.07 -2.30 9.00
N PHE A 198 15.80 -2.47 9.41
CA PHE A 198 15.47 -2.79 10.81
C PHE A 198 15.83 -4.22 11.20
N ILE A 199 15.77 -5.16 10.25
CA ILE A 199 16.11 -6.58 10.49
C ILE A 199 17.62 -6.78 10.55
N GLN A 200 18.38 -6.04 9.73
CA GLN A 200 19.84 -6.17 9.65
C GLN A 200 20.56 -5.49 10.82
N ASP A 201 19.97 -4.46 11.41
CA ASP A 201 20.46 -3.91 12.66
C ASP A 201 20.23 -4.90 13.81
N GLN A 202 21.22 -5.07 14.66
CA GLN A 202 21.18 -5.97 15.82
C GLN A 202 20.40 -5.40 17.01
N LYS A 203 19.89 -4.17 16.90
CA LYS A 203 19.02 -3.57 17.93
C LYS A 203 17.71 -4.33 18.08
N THR A 204 17.28 -4.50 19.33
CA THR A 204 15.95 -5.03 19.63
C THR A 204 14.86 -4.02 19.25
N THR A 205 13.64 -4.50 18.98
CA THR A 205 12.48 -3.62 18.71
C THR A 205 12.28 -2.57 19.79
N LEU A 206 12.44 -2.92 21.07
CA LEU A 206 12.29 -1.98 22.18
C LEU A 206 13.39 -0.91 22.16
N ALA A 207 14.64 -1.28 21.90
CA ALA A 207 15.74 -0.33 21.76
C ALA A 207 15.43 0.68 20.64
N TYR A 208 15.03 0.18 19.47
CA TYR A 208 14.64 1.00 18.32
C TYR A 208 13.52 1.98 18.62
N LEU A 209 12.44 1.49 19.21
CA LEU A 209 11.27 2.32 19.50
C LEU A 209 11.55 3.33 20.62
N SER A 210 12.44 3.01 21.56
CA SER A 210 12.79 3.91 22.67
C SER A 210 13.58 5.15 22.23
N GLU A 211 14.34 5.07 21.14
CA GLU A 211 15.10 6.20 20.58
C GLU A 211 14.20 7.26 19.91
N LYS A 212 12.90 6.96 19.74
CA LYS A 212 11.92 7.81 19.06
C LYS A 212 11.06 8.65 20.03
N ASN A 213 11.37 8.65 21.33
CA ASN A 213 10.63 9.38 22.37
C ASN A 213 10.91 10.88 22.34
#